data_AF-A0AAW2MS90-F1
#
_entry.id   AF-A0AAW2MS90-F1
#
_cell.length_a   1.000
_cell.length_b   1.000
_cell.length_c   1.000
_cell.angle_alpha   90.00
_cell.angle_beta   90.00
_cell.angle_gamma   90.00
#
_symmetry.space_group_name_H-M   'P 1'
#
loop_
_entity.id
_entity.type
_entity.pdbx_description
1 polymer ?
#
loop_
_entity_poly.entity_id
_entity_poly.type
_entity_poly.pdbx_seq_one_letter_code
_entity_poly.pdbx_strand_id
1 'polypeptide(L)'
;MSMADHSVSDEDYNSTKQEFHSVANEERKEASPPEVSIQIPSAKTSTGSQVHWRRIYKVPPPLRANMEHVYDPVVLSLGPYHHGRPQFRQVEEFKAKILNRFVSGSAAKDKSFFCNKILERIDEIRSYYEEGSTNEFNDEALAEMILSDACFILYYMEMEEDDNNTILLACQ
;
A
#
# COMPACT_ATOMS: atom_id res chain seq x y z
N MET A 1 4.97 -22.77 28.51
CA MET A 1 4.09 -23.16 27.40
C MET A 1 4.74 -22.62 26.15
N SER A 2 5.17 -23.52 25.25
CA SER A 2 6.06 -23.23 24.12
C SER A 2 5.40 -22.28 23.12
N MET A 3 6.06 -21.16 22.78
CA MET A 3 5.73 -20.36 21.59
C MET A 3 6.45 -21.03 20.42
N ALA A 4 5.67 -21.58 19.49
CA ALA A 4 6.22 -22.14 18.27
C ALA A 4 6.72 -21.00 17.37
N ASP A 5 7.99 -21.05 17.03
CA ASP A 5 8.58 -20.30 15.92
C ASP A 5 7.82 -20.68 14.63
N HIS A 6 7.13 -19.72 14.03
CA HIS A 6 6.66 -19.80 12.66
C HIS A 6 7.66 -19.03 11.78
N SER A 7 8.87 -19.56 11.68
CA SER A 7 9.79 -19.16 10.63
C SER A 7 9.21 -19.67 9.30
N VAL A 8 8.67 -18.76 8.50
CA VAL A 8 8.24 -19.04 7.12
C VAL A 8 9.49 -19.42 6.33
N SER A 9 9.46 -20.57 5.64
CA SER A 9 10.58 -21.05 4.84
C SER A 9 10.82 -20.16 3.62
N ASP A 10 12.06 -20.07 3.15
CA ASP A 10 12.44 -19.34 1.93
C ASP A 10 11.69 -19.83 0.68
N GLU A 11 11.17 -21.06 0.71
CA GLU A 11 10.34 -21.67 -0.34
C GLU A 11 8.95 -21.02 -0.44
N ASP A 12 8.27 -20.80 0.68
CA ASP A 12 6.96 -20.13 0.71
C ASP A 12 7.07 -18.68 0.20
N TYR A 13 8.15 -18.00 0.58
CA TYR A 13 8.45 -16.64 0.15
C TYR A 13 8.71 -16.55 -1.36
N ASN A 14 9.54 -17.45 -1.91
CA ASN A 14 9.82 -17.48 -3.35
C ASN A 14 8.60 -17.88 -4.17
N SER A 15 7.74 -18.76 -3.67
CA SER A 15 6.47 -19.12 -4.30
C SER A 15 5.53 -17.91 -4.38
N THR A 16 5.34 -17.18 -3.27
CA THR A 16 4.48 -16.00 -3.26
C THR A 16 5.05 -14.85 -4.13
N LYS A 17 6.37 -14.69 -4.16
CA LYS A 17 7.03 -13.73 -5.06
C LYS A 17 6.80 -14.09 -6.53
N GLN A 18 6.94 -15.37 -6.89
CA GLN A 18 6.66 -15.84 -8.25
C GLN A 18 5.19 -15.65 -8.64
N GLU A 19 4.26 -15.97 -7.74
CA GLU A 19 2.81 -15.78 -7.95
C GLU A 19 2.47 -14.29 -8.16
N PHE A 20 3.05 -13.40 -7.36
CA PHE A 20 2.89 -11.95 -7.52
C PHE A 20 3.43 -11.46 -8.87
N HIS A 21 4.62 -11.92 -9.28
CA HIS A 21 5.18 -11.57 -10.59
C HIS A 21 4.39 -12.18 -11.76
N SER A 22 3.80 -13.36 -11.62
CA SER A 22 2.97 -13.94 -12.68
C SER A 22 1.66 -13.19 -12.86
N VAL A 23 0.95 -12.85 -11.77
CA VAL A 23 -0.31 -12.11 -11.82
C VAL A 23 -0.09 -10.71 -12.41
N ALA A 24 0.95 -10.01 -11.95
CA ALA A 24 1.29 -8.67 -12.46
C ALA A 24 1.65 -8.65 -13.96
N ASN A 25 2.13 -9.77 -14.52
CA ASN A 25 2.51 -9.86 -15.93
C ASN A 25 1.37 -10.31 -16.86
N GLU A 26 0.41 -11.09 -16.38
CA GLU A 26 -0.77 -11.49 -17.17
C GLU A 26 -1.71 -10.29 -17.44
N GLU A 27 -1.78 -9.34 -16.52
CA GLU A 27 -2.73 -8.21 -16.58
C GLU A 27 -2.26 -7.03 -17.45
N ARG A 28 -0.99 -6.96 -17.85
CA ARG A 28 -0.51 -5.93 -18.81
C ARG A 28 -1.10 -6.07 -20.22
N LYS A 29 -1.89 -7.13 -20.49
CA LYS A 29 -2.36 -7.43 -21.85
C LYS A 29 -3.72 -6.85 -22.23
N GLU A 30 -4.40 -6.06 -21.40
CA GLU A 30 -5.73 -5.57 -21.77
C GLU A 30 -5.98 -4.09 -21.47
N ALA A 31 -6.54 -3.42 -22.48
CA ALA A 31 -7.09 -2.07 -22.58
C ALA A 31 -6.12 -0.88 -22.72
N SER A 32 -6.22 -0.24 -23.90
CA SER A 32 -5.87 1.18 -24.08
C SER A 32 -6.74 2.02 -23.15
N PRO A 33 -6.19 3.01 -22.42
CA PRO A 33 -6.99 3.91 -21.61
C PRO A 33 -8.04 4.61 -22.48
N PRO A 34 -9.29 4.73 -22.02
CA PRO A 34 -10.29 5.54 -22.70
C PRO A 34 -9.87 7.01 -22.67
N GLU A 35 -9.96 7.71 -23.81
CA GLU A 35 -9.80 9.15 -23.85
C GLU A 35 -10.97 9.82 -23.11
N VAL A 36 -10.69 10.36 -21.92
CA VAL A 36 -11.64 11.12 -21.13
C VAL A 36 -11.25 12.60 -21.16
N SER A 37 -12.13 13.44 -21.70
CA SER A 37 -11.98 14.90 -21.63
C SER A 37 -12.56 15.40 -20.30
N ILE A 38 -11.66 15.67 -19.35
CA ILE A 38 -12.05 16.22 -18.05
C ILE A 38 -12.24 17.73 -18.21
N GLN A 39 -13.49 18.20 -18.11
CA GLN A 39 -13.74 19.61 -17.84
C GLN A 39 -13.43 19.86 -16.37
N ILE A 40 -12.20 20.26 -16.07
CA ILE A 40 -11.83 20.70 -14.72
C ILE A 40 -12.68 21.96 -14.45
N PRO A 41 -13.63 21.94 -13.50
CA PRO A 41 -14.34 23.16 -13.13
C PRO A 41 -13.28 24.16 -12.71
N SER A 42 -13.28 25.34 -13.32
CA SER A 42 -12.39 26.43 -12.93
C SER A 42 -12.42 26.54 -11.42
N ALA A 43 -11.27 26.27 -10.79
CA ALA A 43 -11.13 26.34 -9.35
C ALA A 43 -11.70 27.70 -8.93
N LYS A 44 -12.80 27.69 -8.17
CA LYS A 44 -13.27 28.89 -7.51
C LYS A 44 -12.15 29.25 -6.55
N THR A 45 -11.31 30.18 -6.94
CA THR A 45 -10.28 30.77 -6.09
C THR A 45 -11.00 31.59 -5.03
N SER A 46 -11.57 30.90 -4.05
CA SER A 46 -11.86 31.49 -2.75
C SER A 46 -10.50 31.82 -2.14
N THR A 47 -10.13 33.09 -2.31
CA THR A 47 -9.19 33.87 -1.52
C THR A 47 -8.62 33.11 -0.30
N GLY A 48 -7.36 32.68 -0.41
CA GLY A 48 -6.49 32.47 0.77
C GLY A 48 -6.22 31.05 1.27
N SER A 49 -6.59 29.96 0.60
CA SER A 49 -6.17 28.61 1.02
C SER A 49 -4.99 28.11 0.18
N GLN A 50 -3.87 27.81 0.85
CA GLN A 50 -2.73 27.06 0.30
C GLN A 50 -3.21 25.94 -0.62
N VAL A 51 -2.72 25.90 -1.86
CA VAL A 51 -2.91 24.76 -2.74
C VAL A 51 -2.13 23.61 -2.13
N HIS A 52 -2.81 22.73 -1.38
CA HIS A 52 -2.19 21.48 -0.97
C HIS A 52 -1.98 20.69 -2.28
N TRP A 53 -0.72 20.42 -2.61
CA TRP A 53 -0.35 19.64 -3.80
C TRP A 53 -0.17 18.15 -3.45
N ARG A 54 -0.53 17.77 -2.23
CA ARG A 54 -0.31 16.46 -1.64
C ARG A 54 -1.64 15.87 -1.22
N ARG A 55 -2.49 15.46 -2.16
CA ARG A 55 -3.68 14.64 -1.85
C ARG A 55 -3.72 13.41 -2.74
N ILE A 56 -4.16 12.31 -2.16
CA ILE A 56 -4.44 11.04 -2.81
C ILE A 56 -5.93 11.07 -3.16
N TYR A 57 -6.24 11.46 -4.39
CA TYR A 57 -7.62 11.63 -4.84
C TYR A 57 -8.27 10.28 -5.12
N LYS A 58 -9.50 10.11 -4.64
CA LYS A 58 -10.37 9.03 -5.09
C LYS A 58 -10.87 9.37 -6.50
N VAL A 59 -10.93 8.37 -7.37
CA VAL A 59 -11.45 8.58 -8.73
C VAL A 59 -12.95 8.94 -8.63
N PRO A 60 -13.39 10.08 -9.19
CA PRO A 60 -14.78 10.51 -9.12
C PRO A 60 -15.76 9.46 -9.66
N PRO A 61 -16.96 9.28 -9.05
CA PRO A 61 -17.94 8.29 -9.50
C PRO A 61 -18.29 8.36 -11.00
N PRO A 62 -18.44 9.55 -11.64
CA PRO A 62 -18.72 9.62 -13.07
C PRO A 62 -17.62 9.05 -13.95
N LEU A 63 -16.36 9.14 -13.51
CA LEU A 63 -15.22 8.56 -14.25
C LEU A 63 -15.12 7.05 -14.03
N ARG A 64 -15.52 6.58 -12.85
CA ARG A 64 -15.55 5.14 -12.54
C ARG A 64 -16.71 4.41 -13.21
N ALA A 65 -17.79 5.11 -13.53
CA ALA A 65 -18.99 4.51 -14.12
C ALA A 65 -18.62 3.73 -15.40
N ASN A 66 -18.92 2.42 -15.40
CA ASN A 66 -18.60 1.48 -16.48
C ASN A 66 -17.10 1.19 -16.73
N MET A 67 -16.19 1.68 -15.87
CA MET A 67 -14.72 1.54 -16.00
C MET A 67 -14.03 1.12 -14.69
N GLU A 68 -14.76 0.45 -13.78
CA GLU A 68 -14.21 0.05 -12.48
C GLU A 68 -12.92 -0.77 -12.60
N HIS A 69 -12.85 -1.67 -13.58
CA HIS A 69 -11.69 -2.50 -13.89
C HIS A 69 -10.42 -1.72 -14.28
N VAL A 70 -10.55 -0.45 -14.69
CA VAL A 70 -9.41 0.41 -15.06
C VAL A 70 -8.81 1.10 -13.83
N TYR A 71 -9.64 1.37 -12.83
CA TYR A 71 -9.27 2.20 -11.68
C TYR A 71 -9.08 1.42 -10.39
N ASP A 72 -9.54 0.18 -10.34
CA ASP A 72 -9.28 -0.70 -9.21
C ASP A 72 -7.97 -1.43 -9.39
N PRO A 73 -7.16 -1.53 -8.32
CA PRO A 73 -5.98 -2.36 -8.38
C PRO A 73 -6.40 -3.80 -8.64
N VAL A 74 -5.55 -4.51 -9.35
CA VAL A 74 -5.85 -5.87 -9.77
C VAL A 74 -5.01 -6.87 -8.98
N VAL A 75 -3.75 -6.51 -8.67
CA VAL A 75 -2.82 -7.35 -7.90
C VAL A 75 -2.87 -7.08 -6.39
N LEU A 76 -2.93 -5.82 -5.94
CA LEU A 76 -2.75 -5.48 -4.53
C LEU A 76 -3.51 -4.23 -4.09
N SER A 77 -4.00 -4.22 -2.85
CA SER A 77 -4.54 -3.01 -2.23
C SER A 77 -3.43 -2.09 -1.73
N LEU A 78 -3.57 -0.77 -1.84
CA LEU A 78 -2.78 0.20 -1.07
C LEU A 78 -3.72 1.20 -0.41
N GLY A 79 -3.51 1.40 0.89
CA GLY A 79 -4.22 2.35 1.71
C GLY A 79 -5.73 2.07 1.79
N PRO A 80 -6.47 3.05 2.33
CA PRO A 80 -7.87 2.89 2.73
C PRO A 80 -8.83 2.61 1.57
N TYR A 81 -8.54 3.05 0.35
CA TYR A 81 -9.50 2.95 -0.76
C TYR A 81 -9.77 1.51 -1.24
N HIS A 82 -8.84 0.59 -0.99
CA HIS A 82 -8.91 -0.77 -1.53
C HIS A 82 -8.70 -1.86 -0.46
N HIS A 83 -8.53 -1.48 0.81
CA HIS A 83 -8.21 -2.41 1.89
C HIS A 83 -9.37 -3.38 2.18
N GLY A 84 -9.04 -4.57 2.66
CA GLY A 84 -10.00 -5.59 3.07
C GLY A 84 -10.75 -6.30 1.93
N ARG A 85 -10.44 -5.99 0.67
CA ARG A 85 -11.08 -6.68 -0.46
C ARG A 85 -10.60 -8.14 -0.56
N PRO A 86 -11.52 -9.13 -0.67
CA PRO A 86 -11.17 -10.55 -0.60
C PRO A 86 -10.14 -11.01 -1.64
N GLN A 87 -10.12 -10.40 -2.83
CA GLN A 87 -9.17 -10.75 -3.88
C GLN A 87 -7.70 -10.50 -3.49
N PHE A 88 -7.43 -9.59 -2.55
CA PHE A 88 -6.07 -9.25 -2.15
C PHE A 88 -5.58 -10.03 -0.92
N ARG A 89 -6.37 -10.97 -0.40
CA ARG A 89 -6.06 -11.67 0.86
C ARG A 89 -4.66 -12.29 0.87
N GLN A 90 -4.27 -12.95 -0.22
CA GLN A 90 -2.94 -13.56 -0.31
C GLN A 90 -1.82 -12.50 -0.23
N VAL A 91 -2.00 -11.36 -0.89
CA VAL A 91 -1.03 -10.26 -0.84
C VAL A 91 -1.03 -9.62 0.55
N GLU A 92 -2.17 -9.43 1.21
CA GLU A 92 -2.20 -8.94 2.60
C GLU A 92 -1.47 -9.88 3.57
N GLU A 93 -1.62 -11.19 3.41
CA GLU A 93 -0.84 -12.19 4.17
C GLU A 93 0.67 -12.08 3.87
N PHE A 94 1.03 -11.81 2.62
CA PHE A 94 2.43 -11.59 2.22
C PHE A 94 3.01 -10.29 2.80
N LYS A 95 2.26 -9.19 2.80
CA LYS A 95 2.67 -7.93 3.44
C LYS A 95 2.92 -8.11 4.93
N ALA A 96 2.10 -8.92 5.62
CA ALA A 96 2.30 -9.23 7.02
C ALA A 96 3.63 -9.97 7.27
N LYS A 97 3.99 -10.91 6.38
CA LYS A 97 5.30 -11.60 6.43
C LYS A 97 6.46 -10.61 6.22
N ILE A 98 6.35 -9.71 5.25
CA ILE A 98 7.36 -8.66 4.99
C ILE A 98 7.50 -7.74 6.20
N LEU A 99 6.41 -7.25 6.77
CA LEU A 99 6.43 -6.43 7.97
C LEU A 99 7.15 -7.14 9.13
N ASN A 100 6.82 -8.41 9.38
CA ASN A 100 7.49 -9.19 10.42
C ASN A 100 9.00 -9.33 10.15
N ARG A 101 9.42 -9.50 8.89
CA ARG A 101 10.84 -9.52 8.52
C ARG A 101 11.54 -8.19 8.84
N PHE A 102 10.94 -7.06 8.47
CA PHE A 102 11.50 -5.73 8.77
C PHE A 102 11.63 -5.48 10.27
N VAL A 103 10.63 -5.91 11.05
CA VAL A 103 10.60 -5.73 12.50
C VAL A 103 11.59 -6.65 13.21
N SER A 104 11.63 -7.94 12.85
CA SER A 104 12.49 -8.93 13.51
C SER A 104 13.97 -8.67 13.33
N GLY A 105 14.37 -8.01 12.24
CA GLY A 105 15.76 -7.59 12.10
C GLY A 105 16.11 -6.39 13.00
N SER A 106 15.14 -5.58 13.41
CA SER A 106 15.45 -4.33 14.09
C SER A 106 15.91 -4.60 15.52
N ALA A 107 17.17 -4.28 15.82
CA ALA A 107 17.78 -4.57 17.13
C ALA A 107 17.08 -3.90 18.34
N ALA A 108 16.21 -2.91 18.12
CA ALA A 108 15.56 -2.16 19.21
C ALA A 108 14.13 -1.65 18.92
N LYS A 109 13.57 -1.86 17.72
CA LYS A 109 12.28 -1.29 17.33
C LYS A 109 11.32 -2.37 16.89
N ASP A 110 10.26 -2.57 17.66
CA ASP A 110 9.20 -3.51 17.34
C ASP A 110 8.14 -2.87 16.41
N LYS A 111 7.12 -3.65 16.00
CA LYS A 111 5.97 -3.16 15.22
C LYS A 111 5.33 -1.95 15.90
N SER A 112 5.20 -1.99 17.23
CA SER A 112 4.59 -0.94 18.04
C SER A 112 5.33 0.39 17.91
N PHE A 113 6.67 0.37 17.92
CA PHE A 113 7.49 1.57 17.71
C PHE A 113 7.16 2.25 16.38
N PHE A 114 7.10 1.49 15.28
CA PHE A 114 6.81 2.05 13.95
C PHE A 114 5.35 2.50 13.82
N CYS A 115 4.39 1.72 14.33
CA CYS A 115 2.99 2.15 14.41
C CYS A 115 2.85 3.47 15.17
N ASN A 116 3.52 3.63 16.32
CA ASN A 116 3.50 4.87 17.09
C ASN A 116 4.03 6.07 16.29
N LYS A 117 5.05 5.87 15.45
CA LYS A 117 5.54 6.94 14.56
C LYS A 117 4.54 7.36 13.50
N ILE A 118 3.70 6.45 13.05
CA ILE A 118 2.61 6.74 12.12
C ILE A 118 1.45 7.43 12.86
N LEU A 119 1.13 6.96 14.07
CA LEU A 119 0.11 7.56 14.95
C LEU A 119 0.43 9.02 15.29
N GLU A 120 1.70 9.36 15.53
CA GLU A 120 2.17 10.76 15.71
C GLU A 120 1.79 11.68 14.54
N ARG A 121 1.46 11.12 13.36
CA ARG A 121 1.14 11.83 12.12
C ARG A 121 -0.26 11.50 11.59
N ILE A 122 -1.12 10.85 12.38
CA ILE A 122 -2.37 10.25 11.87
C ILE A 122 -3.33 11.29 11.26
N ASP A 123 -3.47 12.46 11.88
CA ASP A 123 -4.31 13.54 11.37
C ASP A 123 -3.80 14.08 10.02
N GLU A 124 -2.48 14.19 9.87
CA GLU A 124 -1.85 14.58 8.61
C GLU A 124 -2.08 13.52 7.53
N ILE A 125 -1.95 12.23 7.89
CA ILE A 125 -2.23 11.12 6.98
C ILE A 125 -3.67 11.17 6.51
N ARG A 126 -4.64 11.34 7.41
CA ARG A 126 -6.06 11.49 7.06
C ARG A 126 -6.29 12.69 6.14
N SER A 127 -5.56 13.79 6.33
CA SER A 127 -5.67 15.00 5.50
C SER A 127 -5.23 14.80 4.03
N TYR A 128 -4.45 13.76 3.77
CA TYR A 128 -4.05 13.38 2.40
C TYR A 128 -5.13 12.64 1.63
N TYR A 129 -6.14 12.08 2.30
CA TYR A 129 -7.27 11.42 1.66
C TYR A 129 -8.47 12.37 1.54
N GLU A 130 -9.44 11.99 0.73
CA GLU A 130 -10.73 12.68 0.70
C GLU A 130 -11.44 12.54 2.05
N GLU A 131 -12.10 13.62 2.50
CA GLU A 131 -12.85 13.64 3.76
C GLU A 131 -13.85 12.49 3.82
N GLY A 132 -13.89 11.79 4.96
CA GLY A 132 -14.75 10.63 5.16
C GLY A 132 -14.19 9.30 4.64
N SER A 133 -13.19 9.31 3.77
CA SER A 133 -12.68 8.07 3.14
C SER A 133 -11.83 7.19 4.05
N THR A 134 -11.52 7.64 5.27
CA THR A 134 -10.78 6.87 6.27
C THR A 134 -11.60 6.58 7.52
N ASN A 135 -12.89 6.95 7.54
CA ASN A 135 -13.74 6.88 8.73
C ASN A 135 -14.06 5.46 9.18
N GLU A 136 -13.93 4.48 8.28
CA GLU A 136 -14.11 3.06 8.62
C GLU A 136 -12.95 2.50 9.46
N PHE A 137 -11.81 3.20 9.50
CA PHE A 137 -10.63 2.82 10.26
C PHE A 137 -10.49 3.73 11.49
N ASN A 138 -10.33 3.12 12.67
CA ASN A 138 -9.76 3.84 13.81
C ASN A 138 -8.26 4.13 13.55
N ASP A 139 -7.65 4.92 14.42
CA ASP A 139 -6.28 5.39 14.20
C ASP A 139 -5.27 4.26 14.20
N GLU A 140 -5.45 3.25 15.06
CA GLU A 140 -4.59 2.08 15.11
C GLU A 140 -4.69 1.24 13.84
N ALA A 141 -5.90 0.95 13.36
CA ALA A 141 -6.11 0.18 12.14
C ALA A 141 -5.55 0.92 10.91
N LEU A 142 -5.73 2.24 10.83
CA LEU A 142 -5.15 3.06 9.78
C LEU A 142 -3.62 3.04 9.86
N ALA A 143 -3.04 3.16 11.06
CA ALA A 143 -1.59 3.12 11.23
C ALA A 143 -0.99 1.76 10.86
N GLU A 144 -1.64 0.65 11.22
CA GLU A 144 -1.19 -0.69 10.85
C GLU A 144 -1.26 -0.92 9.34
N MET A 145 -2.33 -0.47 8.68
CA MET A 145 -2.46 -0.53 7.23
C MET A 145 -1.34 0.25 6.53
N ILE A 146 -1.11 1.51 6.94
CA ILE A 146 -0.04 2.33 6.36
C ILE A 146 1.34 1.72 6.60
N LEU A 147 1.60 1.16 7.79
CA LEU A 147 2.86 0.49 8.08
C LEU A 147 3.08 -0.72 7.18
N SER A 148 2.06 -1.57 7.05
CA SER A 148 2.12 -2.79 6.24
C SER A 148 2.35 -2.45 4.75
N ASP A 149 1.63 -1.47 4.23
CA ASP A 149 1.80 -0.99 2.86
C ASP A 149 3.17 -0.35 2.62
N ALA A 150 3.66 0.47 3.56
CA ALA A 150 4.98 1.10 3.45
C ALA A 150 6.10 0.05 3.43
N CYS A 151 6.06 -0.95 4.31
CA CYS A 151 7.02 -2.06 4.32
C CYS A 151 7.00 -2.85 3.01
N PHE A 152 5.81 -3.10 2.45
CA PHE A 152 5.69 -3.78 1.16
C PHE A 152 6.28 -2.98 0.01
N ILE A 153 6.03 -1.67 -0.03
CA ILE A 153 6.57 -0.77 -1.05
C ILE A 153 8.11 -0.74 -0.97
N LEU A 154 8.68 -0.62 0.24
CA LEU A 154 10.12 -0.64 0.45
C LEU A 154 10.73 -1.98 -0.04
N TYR A 155 10.11 -3.09 0.34
CA TYR A 155 10.50 -4.41 -0.15
C TYR A 155 10.45 -4.51 -1.68
N TYR A 156 9.39 -4.01 -2.32
CA TYR A 156 9.25 -4.04 -3.77
C TYR A 156 10.33 -3.21 -4.46
N MET A 157 10.64 -2.01 -3.91
CA MET A 157 11.73 -1.17 -4.41
C MET A 157 13.09 -1.86 -4.28
N GLU A 158 13.36 -2.53 -3.16
CA GLU A 158 14.60 -3.29 -2.93
C GLU A 158 14.75 -4.47 -3.91
N MET A 159 13.64 -5.03 -4.42
CA MET A 159 13.67 -6.17 -5.34
C MET A 159 13.97 -5.80 -6.80
N GLU A 160 13.83 -4.53 -7.21
CA GLU A 160 14.07 -4.08 -8.59
C GLU A 160 15.55 -3.72 -8.88
N GLU A 161 16.44 -3.72 -7.87
CA GLU A 161 17.87 -3.38 -8.03
C GLU A 161 18.80 -4.61 -8.23
N ASP A 162 18.27 -5.83 -8.16
CA ASP A 162 19.06 -7.08 -8.10
C ASP A 162 19.41 -7.71 -9.47
N ASP A 163 19.56 -6.92 -10.53
CA ASP A 163 20.32 -7.33 -11.73
C ASP A 163 21.84 -7.20 -11.54
N ASN A 164 22.32 -6.75 -10.37
CA ASN A 164 23.74 -6.82 -9.97
C ASN A 164 23.92 -6.94 -8.44
N ASN A 165 23.82 -8.17 -7.94
CA ASN A 165 24.55 -8.73 -6.80
C ASN A 165 25.07 -7.75 -5.70
N THR A 166 24.43 -7.81 -4.51
CA THR A 166 24.79 -7.21 -3.18
C THR A 166 24.04 -5.90 -2.91
N ILE A 167 23.19 -5.78 -1.87
CA ILE A 167 23.58 -5.59 -0.46
C ILE A 167 22.45 -6.04 0.50
N LEU A 168 22.73 -7.11 1.26
CA LEU A 168 22.29 -7.24 2.66
C LEU A 168 22.76 -5.98 3.42
N LEU A 169 21.87 -5.14 3.95
CA LEU A 169 22.10 -4.28 5.14
C LEU A 169 20.88 -3.38 5.43
N ALA A 170 19.83 -3.95 6.01
CA ALA A 170 18.97 -3.21 6.91
C ALA A 170 18.50 -4.19 7.98
N CYS A 171 19.42 -4.50 8.90
CA CYS A 171 19.20 -4.95 10.28
C CYS A 171 20.50 -5.56 10.84
N GLN A 172 21.43 -4.67 11.22
CA GLN A 172 22.46 -4.91 12.24
C GLN A 172 22.23 -3.91 13.37
#